data_AF-A0A936KNK6-F1
#
_entry.id   AF-A0A936KNK6-F1
#
_cell.length_a   1.000
_cell.length_b   1.000
_cell.length_c   1.000
_cell.angle_alpha   90.00
_cell.angle_beta   90.00
_cell.angle_gamma   90.00
#
_symmetry.space_group_name_H-M   'P 1'
#
loop_
_entity.id
_entity.type
_entity.pdbx_description
1 polymer ?
#
loop_
_entity_poly.entity_id
_entity_poly.type
_entity_poly.pdbx_seq_one_letter_code
_entity_poly.pdbx_strand_id
1 'polypeptide(L)'
;MADITTQQRIGAQRDAAQKVLTKKDEFNNLIRQVREANNGLRGGYEGGAATGLTNLVENWAEDAARLVSEFESFAQRLVDTDANTAASQDEQTATFARAARQIRTSI
;
A
#
# COMPACT_ATOMS: atom_id res chain seq x y z
N MET A 1 -27.54 6.19 11.46
CA MET A 1 -26.33 7.05 11.43
C MET A 1 -25.00 6.27 11.39
N ALA A 2 -24.94 4.98 11.78
CA ALA A 2 -23.70 4.19 11.70
C ALA A 2 -23.25 3.80 10.27
N ASP A 3 -24.16 3.81 9.28
CA ASP A 3 -23.87 3.46 7.89
C ASP A 3 -22.96 4.47 7.17
N ILE A 4 -23.24 5.77 7.33
CA ILE A 4 -22.58 6.83 6.54
C ILE A 4 -21.11 7.00 6.97
N THR A 5 -20.83 6.99 8.27
CA THR A 5 -19.47 7.13 8.80
C THR A 5 -18.59 5.92 8.50
N THR A 6 -19.19 4.74 8.33
CA THR A 6 -18.42 3.55 7.94
C THR A 6 -18.18 3.49 6.44
N GLN A 7 -19.17 3.73 5.60
CA GLN A 7 -18.96 3.83 4.14
C GLN A 7 -17.92 4.90 3.78
N GLN A 8 -17.89 6.01 4.50
CA GLN A 8 -16.86 7.04 4.37
C GLN A 8 -15.46 6.52 4.76
N ARG A 9 -15.35 5.69 5.81
CA ARG A 9 -14.07 5.06 6.22
C ARG A 9 -13.61 4.02 5.20
N ILE A 10 -14.53 3.26 4.61
CA ILE A 10 -14.25 2.25 3.60
C ILE A 10 -13.65 2.91 2.34
N GLY A 11 -14.32 3.95 1.84
CA GLY A 11 -13.79 4.77 0.74
C GLY A 11 -12.42 5.39 1.07
N ALA A 12 -12.26 5.92 2.28
CA ALA A 12 -11.01 6.55 2.68
C ALA A 12 -9.81 5.59 2.74
N GLN A 13 -10.01 4.32 3.14
CA GLN A 13 -8.93 3.32 3.18
C GLN A 13 -8.50 2.90 1.77
N ARG A 14 -9.45 2.74 0.84
CA ARG A 14 -9.16 2.49 -0.58
C ARG A 14 -8.43 3.67 -1.22
N ASP A 15 -8.88 4.89 -0.97
CA ASP A 15 -8.23 6.10 -1.47
C ASP A 15 -6.81 6.24 -0.91
N ALA A 16 -6.60 5.89 0.37
CA ALA A 16 -5.29 5.88 0.98
C ALA A 16 -4.38 4.82 0.34
N ALA A 17 -4.89 3.60 0.10
CA ALA A 17 -4.14 2.55 -0.59
C ALA A 17 -3.73 2.98 -2.00
N GLN A 18 -4.63 3.61 -2.76
CA GLN A 18 -4.30 4.16 -4.09
C GLN A 18 -3.22 5.22 -4.02
N LYS A 19 -3.28 6.14 -3.06
CA LYS A 19 -2.21 7.16 -2.87
C LYS A 19 -0.86 6.52 -2.58
N VAL A 20 -0.83 5.46 -1.76
CA VAL A 20 0.41 4.71 -1.47
C VAL A 20 0.94 4.07 -2.74
N LEU A 21 0.08 3.44 -3.56
CA LEU A 21 0.48 2.82 -4.82
C LEU A 21 1.02 3.85 -5.83
N THR A 22 0.39 5.02 -5.95
CA THR A 22 0.91 6.10 -6.80
C THR A 22 2.30 6.56 -6.33
N LYS A 23 2.49 6.73 -5.01
CA LYS A 23 3.79 7.10 -4.45
C LYS A 23 4.83 5.99 -4.58
N LYS A 24 4.42 4.72 -4.53
CA LYS A 24 5.28 3.57 -4.83
C LYS A 24 5.84 3.68 -6.24
N ASP A 25 4.99 3.96 -7.23
CA ASP A 25 5.40 4.05 -8.63
C ASP A 25 6.29 5.26 -8.90
N GLU A 26 5.99 6.41 -8.29
CA GLU A 26 6.87 7.59 -8.31
C GLU A 26 8.24 7.27 -7.71
N PHE A 27 8.29 6.63 -6.54
CA PHE A 27 9.53 6.26 -5.87
C PHE A 27 10.35 5.25 -6.68
N ASN A 28 9.69 4.25 -7.26
CA ASN A 28 10.35 3.25 -8.11
C ASN A 28 10.97 3.90 -9.37
N ASN A 29 10.29 4.90 -9.95
CA ASN A 29 10.84 5.68 -11.06
C ASN A 29 12.07 6.50 -10.64
N LEU A 30 12.08 7.07 -9.44
CA LEU A 30 13.25 7.80 -8.92
C LEU A 30 14.46 6.87 -8.70
N ILE A 31 14.25 5.66 -8.15
CA ILE A 31 15.31 4.65 -8.03
C ILE A 31 15.92 4.34 -9.39
N ARG A 32 15.07 4.13 -10.41
CA ARG A 32 15.52 3.87 -11.77
C ARG A 32 16.35 5.03 -12.33
N GLN A 33 15.93 6.27 -12.15
CA GLN A 33 16.69 7.46 -12.59
C GLN A 33 18.07 7.53 -11.93
N VAL A 34 18.18 7.23 -10.63
CA VAL A 34 19.47 7.21 -9.94
C VAL A 34 20.39 6.13 -10.50
N ARG A 35 19.86 4.93 -10.78
CA ARG A 35 20.62 3.84 -11.43
C ARG A 35 21.09 4.21 -12.83
N GLU A 36 20.21 4.80 -13.64
CA GLU A 36 20.53 5.28 -14.98
C GLU A 36 21.62 6.37 -14.95
N ALA A 37 21.52 7.32 -14.02
CA ALA A 37 22.54 8.36 -13.82
C ALA A 37 23.89 7.76 -13.40
N ASN A 38 23.90 6.80 -12.47
CA ASN A 38 25.12 6.11 -12.05
C ASN A 38 25.77 5.31 -13.20
N ASN A 39 24.96 4.63 -14.01
CA ASN A 39 25.46 3.92 -15.20
C ASN A 39 26.07 4.88 -16.22
N GLY A 40 25.48 6.07 -16.40
CA GLY A 40 26.05 7.14 -17.23
C GLY A 40 27.40 7.64 -16.72
N LEU A 41 27.55 7.79 -15.40
CA LEU A 41 28.82 8.16 -14.78
C LEU A 41 29.87 7.06 -14.92
N ARG A 42 29.49 5.79 -14.79
CA ARG A 42 30.40 4.64 -14.93
C ARG A 42 31.07 4.58 -16.31
N GLY A 43 30.40 5.06 -17.35
CA GLY A 43 30.96 5.13 -18.71
C GLY A 43 32.05 6.19 -18.89
N GLY A 44 32.14 7.19 -18.00
CA GLY A 44 33.09 8.31 -18.09
C GLY A 44 34.11 8.40 -16.96
N TYR A 45 33.93 7.64 -15.88
CA TYR A 45 34.82 7.65 -14.72
C TYR A 45 35.41 6.25 -14.48
N GLU A 46 36.71 6.11 -14.72
CA GLU A 46 37.47 4.89 -14.43
C GLU A 46 38.23 5.01 -13.09
N GLY A 47 38.38 3.90 -12.38
CA GLY A 47 39.18 3.80 -11.15
C GLY A 47 38.40 3.43 -9.89
N GLY A 48 39.11 3.18 -8.78
CA GLY A 48 38.55 2.60 -7.55
C GLY A 48 37.42 3.42 -6.90
N ALA A 49 37.43 4.75 -7.06
CA ALA A 49 36.37 5.61 -6.56
C ALA A 49 35.05 5.44 -7.35
N ALA A 50 35.13 5.24 -8.67
CA ALA A 50 33.96 4.99 -9.51
C ALA A 50 33.32 3.63 -9.21
N THR A 51 34.16 2.61 -8.97
CA THR A 51 33.70 1.30 -8.49
C THR A 51 33.02 1.41 -7.12
N GLY A 52 33.61 2.17 -6.19
CA GLY A 52 33.03 2.40 -4.86
C GLY A 52 31.66 3.07 -4.90
N LEU A 53 31.51 4.12 -5.71
CA LEU A 53 30.23 4.80 -5.92
C LEU A 53 29.19 3.85 -6.54
N THR A 54 29.59 3.06 -7.55
CA THR A 54 28.70 2.11 -8.21
C THR A 54 28.15 1.09 -7.21
N ASN A 55 29.02 0.48 -6.41
CA ASN A 55 28.61 -0.48 -5.39
C ASN A 55 27.68 0.16 -4.34
N LEU A 56 27.95 1.40 -3.95
CA LEU A 56 27.11 2.13 -3.00
C LEU A 56 25.71 2.40 -3.57
N VAL A 57 25.61 2.81 -4.84
CA VAL A 57 24.32 3.05 -5.51
C VAL A 57 23.56 1.74 -5.72
N GLU A 58 24.24 0.65 -6.07
CA GLU A 58 23.62 -0.67 -6.24
C GLU A 58 23.02 -1.17 -4.92
N ASN A 59 23.80 -1.16 -3.83
CA ASN A 59 23.34 -1.55 -2.49
C ASN A 59 22.17 -0.67 -2.01
N TRP A 60 22.30 0.66 -2.15
CA TRP A 60 21.22 1.59 -1.80
C TRP A 60 19.94 1.29 -2.60
N ALA A 61 20.07 0.99 -3.89
CA ALA A 61 18.91 0.75 -4.73
C ALA A 61 18.23 -0.60 -4.42
N GLU A 62 18.98 -1.60 -3.94
CA GLU A 62 18.38 -2.84 -3.38
C GLU A 62 17.57 -2.55 -2.12
N ASP A 63 18.12 -1.77 -1.18
CA ASP A 63 17.39 -1.37 0.03
C ASP A 63 16.16 -0.52 -0.30
N ALA A 64 16.26 0.36 -1.30
CA ALA A 64 15.14 1.14 -1.79
C ALA A 64 14.06 0.26 -2.45
N ALA A 65 14.45 -0.80 -3.17
CA ALA A 65 13.51 -1.76 -3.73
C ALA A 65 12.76 -2.56 -2.64
N ARG A 66 13.40 -2.82 -1.49
CA ARG A 66 12.70 -3.41 -0.33
C ARG A 66 11.61 -2.49 0.20
N LEU A 67 11.85 -1.16 0.25
CA LEU A 67 10.82 -0.19 0.64
C LEU A 67 9.63 -0.16 -0.33
N VAL A 68 9.86 -0.38 -1.62
CA VAL A 68 8.79 -0.52 -2.63
C VAL A 68 7.86 -1.70 -2.28
N SER A 69 8.44 -2.84 -1.88
CA SER A 69 7.67 -4.01 -1.44
C SER A 69 6.87 -3.75 -0.15
N GLU A 70 7.42 -2.95 0.76
CA GLU A 70 6.71 -2.55 1.99
C GLU A 70 5.53 -1.63 1.69
N PHE A 71 5.64 -0.71 0.72
CA PHE A 71 4.50 0.11 0.28
C PHE A 71 3.37 -0.73 -0.30
N GLU A 72 3.70 -1.76 -1.07
CA GLU A 72 2.71 -2.69 -1.63
C GLU A 72 2.01 -3.49 -0.53
N SER A 73 2.79 -4.02 0.41
CA SER A 73 2.26 -4.73 1.58
C SER A 73 1.39 -3.83 2.46
N PHE A 74 1.78 -2.57 2.65
CA PHE A 74 0.99 -1.61 3.42
C PHE A 74 -0.31 -1.25 2.72
N ALA A 75 -0.29 -1.02 1.40
CA ALA A 75 -1.50 -0.77 0.61
C ALA A 75 -2.45 -1.97 0.67
N GLN A 76 -1.94 -3.20 0.57
CA GLN A 76 -2.75 -4.40 0.69
C GLN A 76 -3.39 -4.51 2.08
N ARG A 77 -2.65 -4.26 3.16
CA ARG A 77 -3.20 -4.27 4.52
C ARG A 77 -4.32 -3.23 4.72
N LEU A 78 -4.24 -2.08 4.06
CA LEU A 78 -5.32 -1.08 4.08
C LEU A 78 -6.59 -1.63 3.41
N VAL A 79 -6.46 -2.31 2.27
CA VAL A 79 -7.58 -2.95 1.56
C VAL A 79 -8.15 -4.14 2.33
N ASP A 80 -7.31 -4.95 2.98
CA ASP A 80 -7.75 -6.10 3.77
C ASP A 80 -8.49 -5.65 5.04
N THR A 81 -8.01 -4.59 5.69
CA THR A 81 -8.69 -3.98 6.85
C THR A 81 -10.08 -3.48 6.44
N ASP A 82 -10.18 -2.92 5.24
CA ASP A 82 -11.43 -2.44 4.66
C ASP A 82 -12.42 -3.59 4.42
N ALA A 83 -11.97 -4.66 3.73
CA ALA A 83 -12.77 -5.85 3.45
C ALA A 83 -13.26 -6.55 4.72
N ASN A 84 -12.40 -6.69 5.73
CA ASN A 84 -12.76 -7.31 7.02
C ASN A 84 -13.77 -6.47 7.80
N THR A 85 -13.66 -5.14 7.73
CA THR A 85 -14.63 -4.22 8.35
C THR A 85 -16.00 -4.34 7.70
N ALA A 86 -16.05 -4.40 6.36
CA ALA A 86 -17.30 -4.59 5.62
C ALA A 86 -17.96 -5.96 5.93
N ALA A 87 -17.19 -7.05 5.90
CA ALA A 87 -17.69 -8.40 6.17
C ALA A 87 -18.25 -8.53 7.60
N SER A 88 -17.56 -7.98 8.59
CA SER A 88 -18.02 -7.98 10.00
C SER A 88 -19.35 -7.25 10.18
N GLN A 89 -19.65 -6.27 9.32
CA GLN A 89 -20.88 -5.48 9.38
C GLN A 89 -22.07 -6.15 8.70
N ASP A 90 -21.85 -6.81 7.57
CA ASP A 90 -22.88 -7.64 6.93
C ASP A 90 -23.36 -8.72 7.90
N GLU A 91 -22.43 -9.31 8.66
CA GLU A 91 -22.74 -10.34 9.65
C GLU A 91 -23.51 -9.79 10.86
N GLN A 92 -23.15 -8.60 11.37
CA GLN A 92 -23.90 -7.92 12.43
C GLN A 92 -25.31 -7.52 11.96
N THR A 93 -25.43 -6.93 10.77
CA THR A 93 -26.72 -6.50 10.21
C THR A 93 -27.65 -7.69 9.98
N ALA A 94 -27.12 -8.79 9.42
CA ALA A 94 -27.87 -10.03 9.26
C ALA A 94 -28.32 -10.60 10.61
N THR A 95 -27.48 -10.54 11.64
CA THR A 95 -27.81 -11.01 12.99
C THR A 95 -28.92 -10.17 13.62
N PHE A 96 -28.81 -8.84 13.56
CA PHE A 96 -29.87 -7.94 14.02
C PHE A 96 -31.19 -8.15 13.28
N ALA A 97 -31.14 -8.31 11.95
CA ALA A 97 -32.34 -8.56 11.15
C ALA A 97 -33.00 -9.91 11.50
N ARG A 98 -32.22 -10.95 11.81
CA ARG A 98 -32.74 -12.24 12.29
C ARG A 98 -33.38 -12.11 13.68
N ALA A 99 -32.71 -11.46 14.62
CA ALA A 99 -33.23 -11.25 15.98
C ALA A 99 -34.52 -10.41 15.97
N ALA A 100 -34.57 -9.34 15.18
CA ALA A 100 -35.76 -8.50 15.03
C ALA A 100 -36.96 -9.27 14.43
N ARG A 101 -36.71 -10.18 13.48
CA ARG A 101 -37.76 -11.07 12.94
C ARG A 101 -38.27 -12.04 14.01
N GLN A 102 -37.37 -12.67 14.77
CA GLN A 102 -37.75 -13.60 15.83
C GLN A 102 -38.67 -12.94 16.85
N ILE A 103 -38.31 -11.75 17.34
CA ILE A 103 -39.12 -10.98 18.31
C ILE A 103 -40.51 -10.66 17.74
N ARG A 104 -40.61 -10.32 16.46
CA ARG A 104 -41.87 -9.99 15.79
C ARG A 104 -42.79 -11.22 15.62
N THR A 105 -42.24 -12.42 15.46
CA THR A 105 -43.05 -13.68 15.36
C THR A 105 -43.48 -14.25 16.70
N SER A 106 -42.90 -13.79 17.81
CA SER A 106 -43.20 -14.26 19.17
C SER A 106 -44.19 -13.38 19.93
N ILE A 107 -44.81 -12.41 19.25
CA ILE A 107 -45.94 -11.57 19.73
C ILE A 107 -47.15 -11.92 18.89
#